data_AF-A0A956UY45-F1
#
_entry.id   AF-A0A956UY45-F1
#
_cell.length_a   1.000
_cell.length_b   1.000
_cell.length_c   1.000
_cell.angle_alpha   90.00
_cell.angle_beta   90.00
_cell.angle_gamma   90.00
#
_symmetry.space_group_name_H-M   'P 1'
#
loop_
_entity.id
_entity.type
_entity.pdbx_description
1 polymer ?
#
loop_
_entity_poly.entity_id
_entity_poly.type
_entity_poly.pdbx_seq_one_letter_code
_entity_poly.pdbx_strand_id
1 'polypeptide(L)'
;MGAPAGVPEPGQQRPMLIAHGAGNTREAALTAVGLGADLIEVDLWVHRRQFEARHERRLPLRAPVLYEQWYLSRPRRDAMTLPELIDICKGRSGIFLDLKGGGDAVVDLLRDQLGGSALPLPVAASAQHWPVLREVGRRLHQIAPFYSIDVLAKLDLFLSVMRRDPIPVGISCRHELLDQAVVERCHEEGVAVVAWTVDEPSRALELVAMGVDAITTHAIAVLRAELGLPSR
;
A
#
# COMPACT_ATOMS: atom_id res chain seq x y z
N MET A 1 9.97 17.25 -6.69
CA MET A 1 10.16 16.08 -7.57
C MET A 1 8.88 15.27 -7.47
N GLY A 2 8.23 14.99 -8.59
CA GLY A 2 6.92 14.31 -8.60
C GLY A 2 7.02 12.84 -8.20
N ALA A 3 5.89 12.23 -7.85
CA ALA A 3 5.80 10.80 -7.59
C ALA A 3 6.23 9.99 -8.83
N PRO A 4 6.79 8.77 -8.66
CA PRO A 4 7.06 7.89 -9.78
C PRO A 4 5.76 7.58 -10.54
N ALA A 5 5.79 7.67 -11.87
CA ALA A 5 4.62 7.38 -12.70
C ALA A 5 4.07 5.96 -12.44
N GLY A 6 2.74 5.82 -12.43
CA GLY A 6 2.07 4.53 -12.23
C GLY A 6 1.81 4.17 -10.76
N VAL A 7 1.82 5.17 -9.87
CA VAL A 7 1.25 5.10 -8.51
C VAL A 7 0.03 6.04 -8.44
N PRO A 8 -0.81 5.98 -7.39
CA PRO A 8 -1.97 6.86 -7.27
C PRO A 8 -1.55 8.34 -7.27
N GLU A 9 -2.18 9.13 -8.14
CA GLU A 9 -1.98 10.58 -8.27
C GLU A 9 -3.27 11.33 -7.94
N PRO A 10 -3.18 12.52 -7.31
CA PRO A 10 -4.36 13.26 -6.88
C PRO A 10 -5.21 13.73 -8.07
N GLY A 11 -6.52 13.49 -7.99
CA GLY A 11 -7.50 13.95 -8.97
C GLY A 11 -7.48 13.14 -10.27
N GLN A 12 -6.92 11.93 -10.27
CA GLN A 12 -6.87 11.11 -11.46
C GLN A 12 -8.27 10.65 -11.89
N GLN A 13 -8.53 10.63 -13.20
CA GLN A 13 -9.88 10.37 -13.73
C GLN A 13 -10.41 8.96 -13.45
N ARG A 14 -9.53 8.00 -13.17
CA ARG A 14 -9.90 6.62 -12.90
C ARG A 14 -9.22 6.15 -11.63
N PRO A 15 -9.96 5.56 -10.69
CA PRO A 15 -9.35 4.99 -9.49
C PRO A 15 -8.46 3.81 -9.88
N MET A 16 -7.32 3.68 -9.22
CA MET A 16 -6.50 2.48 -9.29
C MET A 16 -7.03 1.44 -8.32
N LEU A 17 -6.95 0.15 -8.68
CA LEU A 17 -7.27 -0.95 -7.78
C LEU A 17 -5.99 -1.61 -7.25
N ILE A 18 -5.90 -1.67 -5.93
CA ILE A 18 -4.77 -2.24 -5.19
C ILE A 18 -5.22 -3.57 -4.58
N ALA A 19 -4.58 -4.67 -4.97
CA ALA A 19 -4.93 -6.01 -4.49
C ALA A 19 -4.41 -6.23 -3.07
N HIS A 20 -5.31 -6.18 -2.09
CA HIS A 20 -5.00 -6.27 -0.66
C HIS A 20 -4.46 -7.66 -0.27
N GLY A 21 -3.31 -7.68 0.39
CA GLY A 21 -2.59 -8.85 0.87
C GLY A 21 -2.08 -9.78 -0.23
N ALA A 22 -2.28 -9.46 -1.50
CA ALA A 22 -2.06 -10.41 -2.60
C ALA A 22 -0.56 -10.72 -2.80
N GLY A 23 0.33 -9.80 -2.45
CA GLY A 23 1.78 -10.02 -2.49
C GLY A 23 2.31 -10.87 -1.32
N ASN A 24 1.47 -11.29 -0.37
CA ASN A 24 1.91 -12.16 0.72
C ASN A 24 2.18 -13.61 0.27
N THR A 25 1.64 -14.03 -0.88
CA THR A 25 1.86 -15.36 -1.45
C THR A 25 1.99 -15.32 -2.98
N ARG A 26 2.70 -16.30 -3.55
CA ARG A 26 2.90 -16.39 -5.01
C ARG A 26 1.60 -16.58 -5.77
N GLU A 27 0.74 -17.46 -5.28
CA GLU A 27 -0.54 -17.77 -5.90
C GLU A 27 -1.48 -16.56 -5.93
N ALA A 28 -1.57 -15.82 -4.81
CA ALA A 28 -2.40 -14.62 -4.75
C ALA A 28 -1.84 -13.50 -5.65
N ALA A 29 -0.52 -13.31 -5.70
CA ALA A 29 0.11 -12.32 -6.57
C ALA A 29 -0.16 -12.62 -8.06
N LEU A 30 0.04 -13.87 -8.50
CA LEU A 30 -0.24 -14.31 -9.87
C LEU A 30 -1.73 -14.12 -10.23
N THR A 31 -2.63 -14.49 -9.31
CA THR A 31 -4.07 -14.30 -9.49
C THR A 31 -4.42 -12.82 -9.65
N ALA A 32 -3.95 -11.96 -8.74
CA ALA A 32 -4.25 -10.54 -8.77
C ALA A 32 -3.69 -9.83 -10.01
N VAL A 33 -2.49 -10.20 -10.47
CA VAL A 33 -1.93 -9.74 -11.75
C VAL A 33 -2.79 -10.20 -12.93
N GLY A 34 -3.26 -11.45 -12.91
CA GLY A 34 -4.16 -12.00 -13.93
C GLY A 34 -5.53 -11.30 -13.97
N LEU A 35 -6.03 -10.85 -12.82
CA LEU A 35 -7.25 -10.05 -12.70
C LEU A 35 -7.06 -8.57 -13.07
N GLY A 36 -5.83 -8.15 -13.38
CA GLY A 36 -5.51 -6.79 -13.81
C GLY A 36 -5.47 -5.78 -12.67
N ALA A 37 -5.07 -6.17 -11.46
CA ALA A 37 -4.81 -5.21 -10.39
C ALA A 37 -3.74 -4.19 -10.81
N ASP A 38 -3.94 -2.91 -10.49
CA ASP A 38 -3.00 -1.85 -10.88
C ASP A 38 -1.76 -1.86 -9.98
N LEU A 39 -1.94 -2.11 -8.68
CA LEU A 39 -0.86 -2.43 -7.75
C LEU A 39 -1.16 -3.70 -6.94
N ILE A 40 -0.11 -4.42 -6.54
CA ILE A 40 -0.18 -5.55 -5.63
C ILE A 40 0.29 -5.10 -4.24
N GLU A 41 -0.57 -5.20 -3.22
CA GLU A 41 -0.19 -4.88 -1.85
C GLU A 41 0.51 -6.06 -1.16
N VAL A 42 1.54 -5.76 -0.37
CA VAL A 42 2.28 -6.75 0.43
C VAL A 42 2.62 -6.21 1.81
N ASP A 43 2.26 -6.98 2.84
CA ASP A 43 2.54 -6.65 4.23
C ASP A 43 3.97 -7.06 4.58
N LEU A 44 4.84 -6.08 4.83
CA LEU A 44 6.24 -6.33 5.15
C LEU A 44 6.53 -6.18 6.64
N TRP A 45 6.94 -7.28 7.25
CA TRP A 45 7.51 -7.29 8.60
C TRP A 45 9.03 -7.38 8.52
N VAL A 46 9.73 -6.58 9.33
CA VAL A 46 11.17 -6.75 9.54
C VAL A 46 11.41 -7.71 10.69
N HIS A 47 12.05 -8.85 10.41
CA HIS A 47 12.50 -9.80 11.41
C HIS A 47 13.94 -10.21 11.13
N ARG A 48 14.82 -10.13 12.14
CA ARG A 48 16.25 -10.51 12.02
C ARG A 48 16.96 -9.89 10.80
N ARG A 49 16.64 -8.61 10.50
CA ARG A 49 17.16 -7.87 9.32
C ARG A 49 16.81 -8.53 7.98
N GLN A 50 15.64 -9.14 7.88
CA GLN A 50 15.06 -9.62 6.63
C GLN A 50 13.59 -9.21 6.58
N PHE A 51 13.07 -9.02 5.37
CA PHE A 51 11.63 -8.85 5.15
C PHE A 51 10.93 -10.20 5.14
N GLU A 52 9.82 -10.26 5.85
CA GLU A 52 8.89 -11.38 5.86
C GLU A 52 7.52 -10.87 5.39
N ALA A 53 7.11 -11.30 4.19
CA ALA A 53 5.78 -10.99 3.65
C ALA A 53 4.71 -11.79 4.41
N ARG A 54 3.89 -11.12 5.22
CA ARG A 54 2.78 -11.73 5.96
C ARG A 54 1.87 -10.67 6.58
N HIS A 55 0.61 -11.03 6.81
CA HIS A 55 -0.30 -10.20 7.58
C HIS A 55 -0.21 -10.44 9.11
N GLU A 56 0.08 -11.67 9.53
CA GLU A 56 -0.01 -12.11 10.94
C GLU A 56 1.07 -11.51 11.86
N ARG A 57 0.70 -11.23 13.12
CA ARG A 57 1.63 -10.74 14.15
C ARG A 57 2.35 -11.90 14.84
N ARG A 58 3.61 -11.70 15.26
CA ARG A 58 4.32 -12.70 16.07
C ARG A 58 3.98 -12.56 17.55
N LEU A 59 3.66 -13.67 18.22
CA LEU A 59 3.52 -13.67 19.68
C LEU A 59 4.89 -13.51 20.35
N PRO A 60 4.99 -12.82 21.51
CA PRO A 60 6.23 -12.64 22.27
C PRO A 60 6.61 -13.90 23.06
N LEU A 61 6.55 -15.07 22.42
CA LEU A 61 6.92 -16.37 22.99
C LEU A 61 8.24 -16.85 22.36
N ARG A 62 8.98 -17.72 23.08
CA ARG A 62 10.21 -18.37 22.55
C ARG A 62 9.94 -19.26 21.32
N ALA A 63 8.69 -19.60 21.03
CA ALA A 63 8.28 -20.39 19.87
C ALA A 63 7.93 -19.52 18.65
N PRO A 64 8.13 -20.00 17.40
CA PRO A 64 7.75 -19.28 16.19
C PRO A 64 6.25 -19.42 15.92
N VAL A 65 5.45 -18.77 16.75
CA VAL A 65 3.98 -18.77 16.63
C VAL A 65 3.53 -17.38 16.17
N LEU A 66 2.79 -17.35 15.07
CA LEU A 66 2.11 -16.18 14.55
C LEU A 66 0.64 -16.23 14.97
N TYR A 67 0.01 -15.08 15.06
CA TYR A 67 -1.36 -14.92 15.51
C TYR A 67 -2.07 -13.79 14.76
N GLU A 68 -3.29 -14.09 14.33
CA GLU A 68 -4.24 -13.12 13.83
C GLU A 68 -5.64 -13.49 14.37
N GLN A 69 -6.30 -12.51 14.98
CA GLN A 69 -7.67 -12.61 15.55
C GLN A 69 -7.94 -13.84 16.45
N TRP A 70 -8.20 -15.01 15.89
CA TRP A 70 -8.60 -16.22 16.65
C TRP A 70 -7.78 -17.47 16.30
N TYR A 71 -6.79 -17.38 15.40
CA TYR A 71 -6.02 -18.53 14.97
C TYR A 71 -4.51 -18.34 15.14
N LEU A 72 -3.81 -19.46 15.36
CA LEU A 72 -2.36 -19.53 15.50
C LEU A 72 -1.77 -20.18 14.25
N SER A 73 -0.74 -19.57 13.68
CA SER A 73 -0.03 -20.10 12.54
C SER A 73 1.46 -20.24 12.84
N ARG A 74 2.20 -20.88 11.92
CA ARG A 74 3.67 -20.93 11.94
C ARG A 74 4.20 -20.16 10.74
N PRO A 75 5.36 -19.48 10.85
CA PRO A 75 6.02 -18.87 9.71
C PRO A 75 6.17 -19.90 8.58
N ARG A 76 5.67 -19.54 7.39
CA ARG A 76 5.81 -20.39 6.21
C ARG A 76 7.28 -20.42 5.78
N ARG A 77 7.76 -21.60 5.39
CA ARG A 77 9.12 -21.79 4.85
C ARG A 77 9.31 -21.14 3.47
N ASP A 78 8.20 -20.92 2.77
CA ASP A 78 8.14 -20.45 1.38
C ASP A 78 7.54 -19.03 1.31
N ALA A 79 7.98 -18.15 2.21
CA ALA A 79 7.49 -16.77 2.26
C ALA A 79 7.89 -16.01 0.99
N MET A 80 6.95 -15.26 0.42
CA MET A 80 7.20 -14.41 -0.75
C MET A 80 8.34 -13.42 -0.45
N THR A 81 9.28 -13.30 -1.38
CA THR A 81 10.37 -12.31 -1.29
C THR A 81 10.07 -11.12 -2.20
N LEU A 82 10.61 -9.93 -1.89
CA LEU A 82 10.42 -8.76 -2.77
C LEU A 82 10.98 -8.98 -4.19
N PRO A 83 12.16 -9.58 -4.40
CA PRO A 83 12.64 -9.89 -5.75
C PRO A 83 11.68 -10.80 -6.54
N GLU A 84 11.12 -11.83 -5.89
CA GLU A 84 10.16 -12.71 -6.52
C GLU A 84 8.86 -11.97 -6.88
N LEU A 85 8.36 -11.12 -5.97
CA LEU A 85 7.17 -10.30 -6.23
C LEU A 85 7.40 -9.32 -7.39
N ILE A 86 8.58 -8.71 -7.46
CA ILE A 86 8.98 -7.84 -8.58
C ILE A 86 8.96 -8.62 -9.90
N ASP A 87 9.52 -9.83 -9.91
CA ASP A 87 9.54 -10.66 -11.11
C ASP A 87 8.14 -11.07 -11.59
N ILE A 88 7.19 -11.24 -10.68
CA ILE A 88 5.78 -11.51 -11.00
C ILE A 88 5.07 -10.26 -11.55
N CYS A 89 5.34 -9.09 -10.97
CA CYS A 89 4.61 -7.86 -11.28
C CYS A 89 5.17 -7.08 -12.47
N LYS A 90 6.46 -7.22 -12.80
CA LYS A 90 7.15 -6.40 -13.80
C LYS A 90 6.40 -6.37 -15.15
N GLY A 91 6.15 -5.16 -15.65
CA GLY A 91 5.42 -4.91 -16.89
C GLY A 91 3.90 -5.14 -16.83
N ARG A 92 3.34 -5.47 -15.67
CA ARG A 92 1.91 -5.78 -15.51
C ARG A 92 1.24 -4.93 -14.43
N SER A 93 1.84 -4.88 -13.24
CA SER A 93 1.33 -4.20 -12.05
C SER A 93 2.45 -3.50 -11.28
N GLY A 94 2.11 -2.44 -10.54
CA GLY A 94 2.97 -1.86 -9.52
C GLY A 94 2.95 -2.67 -8.22
N ILE A 95 3.74 -2.24 -7.24
CA ILE A 95 3.74 -2.81 -5.88
C ILE A 95 3.40 -1.72 -4.86
N PHE A 96 2.57 -2.06 -3.88
CA PHE A 96 2.21 -1.19 -2.75
C PHE A 96 2.68 -1.85 -1.44
N LEU A 97 3.76 -1.35 -0.85
CA LEU A 97 4.39 -1.97 0.33
C LEU A 97 3.72 -1.48 1.62
N ASP A 98 3.04 -2.31 2.40
CA ASP A 98 2.58 -1.93 3.74
C ASP A 98 3.62 -2.32 4.80
N LEU A 99 4.33 -1.32 5.33
CA LEU A 99 5.44 -1.50 6.26
C LEU A 99 4.92 -1.58 7.70
N LYS A 100 4.92 -2.80 8.28
CA LYS A 100 4.35 -3.10 9.60
C LYS A 100 5.33 -2.95 10.78
N GLY A 101 6.52 -2.38 10.56
CA GLY A 101 7.52 -2.16 11.62
C GLY A 101 8.94 -2.01 11.08
N GLY A 102 9.95 -2.25 11.92
CA GLY A 102 11.36 -2.33 11.52
C GLY A 102 12.21 -1.07 11.76
N GLY A 103 11.59 0.07 12.07
CA GLY A 103 12.31 1.30 12.39
C GLY A 103 13.35 1.68 11.33
N ASP A 104 14.54 2.05 11.77
CA ASP A 104 15.62 2.55 10.91
C ASP A 104 16.13 1.51 9.89
N ALA A 105 15.97 0.21 10.18
CA ALA A 105 16.45 -0.86 9.30
C ALA A 105 15.66 -0.95 7.98
N VAL A 106 14.43 -0.41 7.92
CA VAL A 106 13.56 -0.51 6.74
C VAL A 106 14.21 0.11 5.50
N VAL A 107 14.83 1.28 5.64
CA VAL A 107 15.41 1.99 4.49
C VAL A 107 16.58 1.22 3.88
N ASP A 108 17.44 0.67 4.73
CA ASP A 108 18.61 -0.08 4.26
C ASP A 108 18.16 -1.42 3.64
N LEU A 109 17.17 -2.09 4.22
CA LEU A 109 16.61 -3.32 3.63
C LEU A 109 15.91 -3.09 2.29
N LEU A 110 15.13 -2.02 2.15
CA LEU A 110 14.50 -1.66 0.87
C LEU A 110 15.57 -1.35 -0.17
N ARG A 111 16.61 -0.60 0.20
CA ARG A 111 17.75 -0.31 -0.69
C ARG A 111 18.44 -1.59 -1.17
N ASP A 112 18.70 -2.52 -0.27
CA ASP A 112 19.38 -3.77 -0.56
C ASP A 112 18.55 -4.68 -1.47
N GLN A 113 17.24 -4.80 -1.22
CA GLN A 113 16.38 -5.72 -1.97
C GLN A 113 15.88 -5.16 -3.31
N LEU A 114 15.71 -3.85 -3.43
CA LEU A 114 15.14 -3.23 -4.63
C LEU A 114 16.19 -2.91 -5.69
N GLY A 115 17.48 -2.85 -5.33
CA GLY A 115 18.53 -2.41 -6.24
C GLY A 115 18.44 -0.91 -6.53
N GLY A 116 19.59 -0.26 -6.76
CA GLY A 116 19.69 1.20 -6.83
C GLY A 116 18.94 1.88 -8.00
N SER A 117 18.75 3.19 -7.84
CA SER A 117 18.31 4.24 -8.77
C SER A 117 16.97 4.07 -9.53
N ALA A 118 16.72 2.96 -10.23
CA ALA A 118 15.53 2.79 -11.06
C ALA A 118 14.90 1.40 -10.86
N LEU A 119 13.61 1.39 -10.55
CA LEU A 119 12.82 0.17 -10.37
C LEU A 119 12.19 -0.24 -11.71
N PRO A 120 12.05 -1.54 -11.99
CA PRO A 120 11.46 -2.04 -13.24
C PRO A 120 9.93 -1.90 -13.28
N LEU A 121 9.32 -1.36 -12.21
CA LEU A 121 7.88 -1.18 -12.04
C LEU A 121 7.60 -0.07 -11.00
N PRO A 122 6.40 0.54 -10.99
CA PRO A 122 6.02 1.55 -10.00
C PRO A 122 5.93 0.96 -8.59
N VAL A 123 6.54 1.61 -7.60
CA VAL A 123 6.48 1.18 -6.20
C VAL A 123 6.02 2.33 -5.30
N ALA A 124 4.99 2.05 -4.51
CA ALA A 124 4.53 2.88 -3.42
C ALA A 124 4.76 2.15 -2.09
N ALA A 125 4.84 2.89 -0.99
CA ALA A 125 4.94 2.33 0.35
C ALA A 125 4.00 3.08 1.30
N SER A 126 3.36 2.36 2.21
CA SER A 126 2.59 2.90 3.32
C SER A 126 3.13 2.43 4.67
N ALA A 127 2.89 3.22 5.71
CA ALA A 127 3.00 2.75 7.09
C ALA A 127 2.19 3.63 8.03
N GLN A 128 1.78 3.06 9.15
CA GLN A 128 1.21 3.83 10.26
C GLN A 128 2.28 4.59 11.07
N HIS A 129 3.55 4.17 11.00
CA HIS A 129 4.67 4.86 11.63
C HIS A 129 5.31 5.86 10.65
N TRP A 130 4.74 7.05 10.53
CA TRP A 130 5.13 8.07 9.56
C TRP A 130 6.61 8.47 9.57
N PRO A 131 7.35 8.51 10.70
CA PRO A 131 8.80 8.77 10.69
C PRO A 131 9.61 7.82 9.79
N VAL A 132 9.24 6.54 9.73
CA VAL A 132 9.90 5.58 8.82
C VAL A 132 9.63 5.96 7.36
N LEU A 133 8.40 6.34 7.03
CA LEU A 133 8.04 6.77 5.66
C LEU A 133 8.71 8.09 5.29
N ARG A 134 8.98 8.98 6.26
CA ARG A 134 9.79 10.17 5.99
C ARG A 134 11.19 9.80 5.54
N GLU A 135 11.82 8.82 6.18
CA GLU A 135 13.15 8.39 5.75
C GLU A 135 13.15 7.62 4.44
N VAL A 136 12.10 6.84 4.15
CA VAL A 136 11.91 6.26 2.82
C VAL A 136 11.84 7.37 1.77
N GLY A 137 10.94 8.36 1.93
CA GLY A 137 10.79 9.45 0.96
C GLY A 137 12.04 10.34 0.80
N ARG A 138 12.84 10.51 1.85
CA ARG A 138 14.11 11.27 1.79
C ARG A 138 15.24 10.52 1.10
N ARG A 139 15.34 9.21 1.30
CA ARG A 139 16.51 8.42 0.89
C ARG A 139 16.27 7.52 -0.32
N LEU A 140 15.01 7.25 -0.67
CA LEU A 140 14.57 6.34 -1.73
C LEU A 140 13.51 7.02 -2.59
N HIS A 141 13.93 8.01 -3.39
CA HIS A 141 13.05 8.83 -4.23
C HIS A 141 12.24 8.04 -5.28
N GLN A 142 12.62 6.80 -5.56
CA GLN A 142 11.93 5.91 -6.48
C GLN A 142 10.71 5.20 -5.85
N ILE A 143 10.49 5.38 -4.54
CA ILE A 143 9.36 4.84 -3.80
C ILE A 143 8.43 5.99 -3.41
N ALA A 144 7.15 5.89 -3.79
CA ALA A 144 6.12 6.87 -3.44
C ALA A 144 5.63 6.67 -1.99
N PRO A 145 5.85 7.62 -1.05
CA PRO A 145 5.42 7.46 0.34
C PRO A 145 3.95 7.84 0.57
N PHE A 146 3.20 6.95 1.20
CA PHE A 146 1.80 7.14 1.63
C PHE A 146 1.68 7.02 3.15
N TYR A 147 1.06 7.99 3.82
CA TYR A 147 0.81 7.85 5.26
C TYR A 147 -0.42 7.00 5.52
N SER A 148 -0.27 5.92 6.28
CA SER A 148 -1.41 5.08 6.67
C SER A 148 -2.14 5.70 7.85
N ILE A 149 -3.46 5.83 7.72
CA ILE A 149 -4.37 6.50 8.65
C ILE A 149 -5.55 5.57 8.96
N ASP A 150 -5.64 5.11 10.20
CA ASP A 150 -6.65 4.13 10.65
C ASP A 150 -7.66 4.70 11.66
N VAL A 151 -7.38 5.89 12.20
CA VAL A 151 -8.21 6.55 13.21
C VAL A 151 -8.33 8.05 12.96
N LEU A 152 -9.46 8.63 13.37
CA LEU A 152 -9.79 10.05 13.18
C LEU A 152 -8.70 10.98 13.72
N ALA A 153 -8.15 10.70 14.90
CA ALA A 153 -7.09 11.54 15.48
C ALA A 153 -5.82 11.63 14.61
N LYS A 154 -5.49 10.57 13.86
CA LYS A 154 -4.39 10.60 12.89
C LYS A 154 -4.76 11.38 11.64
N LEU A 155 -6.02 11.28 11.19
CA LEU A 155 -6.52 12.09 10.08
C LEU A 155 -6.46 13.57 10.44
N ASP A 156 -7.00 13.98 11.58
CA ASP A 156 -6.96 15.36 12.06
C ASP A 156 -5.53 15.90 12.15
N LEU A 157 -4.62 15.10 12.70
CA LEU A 157 -3.20 15.44 12.75
C LEU A 157 -2.64 15.65 11.34
N PHE A 158 -2.86 14.71 10.42
CA PHE A 158 -2.39 14.82 9.04
C PHE A 158 -2.94 16.09 8.37
N LEU A 159 -4.24 16.33 8.46
CA LEU A 159 -4.90 17.50 7.89
C LEU A 159 -4.32 18.82 8.42
N SER A 160 -3.87 18.84 9.67
CA SER A 160 -3.25 20.02 10.30
C SER A 160 -1.80 20.27 9.85
N VAL A 161 -1.09 19.24 9.39
CA VAL A 161 0.35 19.32 9.07
C VAL A 161 0.69 19.15 7.60
N MET A 162 -0.21 18.63 6.74
CA MET A 162 0.11 18.24 5.36
C MET A 162 0.76 19.35 4.55
N ARG A 163 0.30 20.60 4.71
CA ARG A 163 0.89 21.79 4.07
C ARG A 163 2.38 22.01 4.35
N ARG A 164 2.85 21.50 5.48
CA ARG A 164 4.21 21.69 5.99
C ARG A 164 5.06 20.43 5.87
N ASP A 165 4.47 19.30 5.50
CA ASP A 165 5.16 18.02 5.36
C ASP A 165 5.18 17.63 3.87
N PRO A 166 6.25 17.97 3.13
CA PRO A 166 6.32 17.72 1.69
C PRO A 166 6.69 16.27 1.36
N ILE A 167 6.84 15.40 2.36
CA ILE A 167 7.32 14.04 2.14
C ILE A 167 6.23 13.12 1.56
N PRO A 168 5.05 12.93 2.19
CA PRO A 168 4.04 12.05 1.64
C PRO A 168 3.49 12.60 0.31
N VAL A 169 3.38 11.74 -0.70
CA VAL A 169 2.67 12.06 -1.94
C VAL A 169 1.18 11.70 -1.85
N GLY A 170 0.79 10.99 -0.79
CA GLY A 170 -0.58 10.60 -0.54
C GLY A 170 -0.83 10.06 0.86
N ILE A 171 -2.08 9.70 1.12
CA ILE A 171 -2.51 8.95 2.30
C ILE A 171 -3.13 7.63 1.89
N SER A 172 -2.95 6.62 2.73
CA SER A 172 -3.69 5.37 2.70
C SER A 172 -4.61 5.38 3.91
N CYS A 173 -5.88 5.69 3.70
CA CYS A 173 -6.84 5.99 4.76
C CYS A 173 -7.94 4.94 4.87
N ARG A 174 -8.27 4.59 6.11
CA ARG A 174 -9.45 3.79 6.43
C ARG A 174 -10.70 4.46 5.87
N HIS A 175 -11.43 3.74 5.03
CA HIS A 175 -12.45 4.34 4.17
C HIS A 175 -13.63 5.00 4.91
N GLU A 176 -13.92 4.60 6.15
CA GLU A 176 -14.97 5.19 6.98
C GLU A 176 -14.60 6.58 7.52
N LEU A 177 -13.33 6.97 7.42
CA LEU A 177 -12.86 8.31 7.79
C LEU A 177 -12.91 9.30 6.61
N LEU A 178 -13.27 8.82 5.41
CA LEU A 178 -13.29 9.63 4.19
C LEU A 178 -14.70 10.15 3.91
N ASP A 179 -14.75 11.45 3.63
CA ASP A 179 -15.86 12.16 3.02
C ASP A 179 -15.35 13.05 1.87
N GLN A 180 -16.27 13.69 1.16
CA GLN A 180 -15.97 14.59 0.04
C GLN A 180 -14.96 15.69 0.44
N ALA A 181 -15.16 16.33 1.59
CA ALA A 181 -14.35 17.47 2.01
C ALA A 181 -12.92 17.05 2.38
N VAL A 182 -12.73 15.86 2.95
CA VAL A 182 -11.41 15.29 3.21
C VAL A 182 -10.66 15.02 1.90
N VAL A 183 -11.33 14.44 0.90
CA VAL A 183 -10.71 14.14 -0.41
C VAL A 183 -10.32 15.44 -1.11
N GLU A 184 -11.25 16.40 -1.23
CA GLU A 184 -11.00 17.70 -1.85
C GLU A 184 -9.83 18.43 -1.20
N ARG A 185 -9.80 18.48 0.14
CA ARG A 185 -8.72 19.13 0.87
C ARG A 185 -7.36 18.46 0.66
N CYS A 186 -7.32 17.14 0.50
CA CYS A 186 -6.07 16.46 0.16
C CYS A 186 -5.63 16.82 -1.26
N HIS A 187 -6.55 16.83 -2.22
CA HIS A 187 -6.26 17.18 -3.61
C HIS A 187 -5.81 18.63 -3.79
N GLU A 188 -6.40 19.58 -3.06
CA GLU A 188 -5.97 20.99 -3.05
C GLU A 188 -4.49 21.16 -2.65
N GLU A 189 -3.99 20.25 -1.80
CA GLU A 189 -2.60 20.24 -1.32
C GLU A 189 -1.72 19.25 -2.12
N GLY A 190 -2.23 18.69 -3.22
CA GLY A 190 -1.50 17.77 -4.10
C GLY A 190 -1.26 16.38 -3.50
N VAL A 191 -2.11 15.95 -2.55
CA VAL A 191 -2.01 14.67 -1.84
C VAL A 191 -3.04 13.68 -2.39
N ALA A 192 -2.57 12.53 -2.89
CA ALA A 192 -3.44 11.44 -3.34
C ALA A 192 -4.13 10.72 -2.16
N VAL A 193 -5.32 10.17 -2.39
CA VAL A 193 -6.12 9.45 -1.38
C VAL A 193 -6.37 8.02 -1.82
N VAL A 194 -5.83 7.07 -1.04
CA VAL A 194 -6.08 5.63 -1.19
C VAL A 194 -7.01 5.17 -0.08
N ALA A 195 -8.17 4.61 -0.41
CA ALA A 195 -9.13 4.08 0.55
C ALA A 195 -8.90 2.59 0.81
N TRP A 196 -8.84 2.17 2.08
CA TRP A 196 -8.70 0.75 2.46
C TRP A 196 -9.60 0.37 3.64
N THR A 197 -9.95 -0.91 3.84
CA THR A 197 -10.09 -1.94 2.79
C THR A 197 -11.54 -1.92 2.32
N VAL A 198 -11.78 -1.84 1.01
CA VAL A 198 -13.14 -1.68 0.46
C VAL A 198 -13.47 -2.86 -0.44
N ASP A 199 -14.25 -3.80 0.06
CA ASP A 199 -14.67 -5.00 -0.68
C ASP A 199 -16.09 -4.89 -1.24
N GLU A 200 -16.88 -3.93 -0.73
CA GLU A 200 -18.27 -3.77 -1.10
C GLU A 200 -18.41 -2.77 -2.28
N PRO A 201 -19.04 -3.17 -3.41
CA PRO A 201 -19.11 -2.34 -4.61
C PRO A 201 -19.84 -1.00 -4.44
N SER A 202 -20.92 -0.95 -3.67
CA SER A 202 -21.66 0.29 -3.48
C SER A 202 -20.80 1.35 -2.75
N ARG A 203 -20.02 0.94 -1.74
CA ARG A 203 -19.07 1.80 -1.05
C ARG A 203 -17.90 2.19 -1.94
N ALA A 204 -17.43 1.28 -2.80
CA ALA A 204 -16.43 1.62 -3.80
C ALA A 204 -16.93 2.72 -4.75
N LEU A 205 -18.16 2.60 -5.26
CA LEU A 205 -18.79 3.61 -6.13
C LEU A 205 -18.95 4.96 -5.41
N GLU A 206 -19.38 4.96 -4.15
CA GLU A 206 -19.46 6.18 -3.34
C GLU A 206 -18.10 6.88 -3.21
N LEU A 207 -17.06 6.14 -2.84
CA LEU A 207 -15.71 6.69 -2.67
C LEU A 207 -15.13 7.21 -3.99
N VAL A 208 -15.37 6.50 -5.09
CA VAL A 208 -14.96 6.93 -6.43
C VAL A 208 -15.69 8.20 -6.83
N ALA A 209 -16.99 8.31 -6.52
CA ALA A 209 -17.74 9.54 -6.73
C ALA A 209 -17.20 10.71 -5.88
N MET A 210 -16.63 10.41 -4.69
CA MET A 210 -15.92 11.40 -3.88
C MET A 210 -14.57 11.82 -4.47
N GLY A 211 -14.04 11.06 -5.42
CA GLY A 211 -12.76 11.34 -6.07
C GLY A 211 -11.57 10.62 -5.45
N VAL A 212 -11.75 9.52 -4.69
CA VAL A 212 -10.57 8.77 -4.22
C VAL A 212 -9.73 8.26 -5.39
N ASP A 213 -8.42 8.34 -5.25
CA ASP A 213 -7.48 8.02 -6.33
C ASP A 213 -7.22 6.51 -6.40
N ALA A 214 -7.30 5.78 -5.30
CA ALA A 214 -7.21 4.33 -5.34
C ALA A 214 -8.04 3.64 -4.27
N ILE A 215 -8.35 2.38 -4.54
CA ILE A 215 -9.05 1.50 -3.61
C ILE A 215 -8.22 0.25 -3.37
N THR A 216 -7.89 -0.02 -2.11
CA THR A 216 -7.32 -1.29 -1.65
C THR A 216 -8.45 -2.27 -1.34
N THR A 217 -8.47 -3.41 -2.03
CA THR A 217 -9.59 -4.37 -2.02
C THR A 217 -9.10 -5.80 -2.21
N HIS A 218 -9.86 -6.78 -1.71
CA HIS A 218 -9.74 -8.18 -2.08
C HIS A 218 -10.55 -8.51 -3.35
N ALA A 219 -11.53 -7.68 -3.70
CA ALA A 219 -12.54 -7.94 -4.73
C ALA A 219 -12.19 -7.35 -6.11
N ILE A 220 -10.93 -7.50 -6.56
CA ILE A 220 -10.42 -6.88 -7.80
C ILE A 220 -11.34 -7.11 -9.00
N ALA A 221 -11.69 -8.37 -9.29
CA ALA A 221 -12.51 -8.71 -10.46
C ALA A 221 -13.89 -8.03 -10.42
N VAL A 222 -14.51 -7.98 -9.24
CA VAL A 222 -15.84 -7.39 -9.02
C VAL A 222 -15.76 -5.89 -9.21
N LEU A 223 -14.85 -5.21 -8.51
CA LEU A 223 -14.74 -3.75 -8.61
C LEU A 223 -14.34 -3.29 -10.02
N ARG A 224 -13.50 -4.05 -10.74
CA ARG A 224 -13.20 -3.73 -12.15
C ARG A 224 -14.46 -3.73 -13.02
N ALA A 225 -15.31 -4.75 -12.87
CA ALA A 225 -16.54 -4.87 -13.62
C ALA A 225 -17.53 -3.75 -13.28
N GLU A 226 -17.75 -3.50 -12.00
CA GLU A 226 -18.68 -2.47 -11.50
C GLU A 226 -18.25 -1.05 -11.85
N LEU A 227 -16.95 -0.76 -11.83
CA LEU A 227 -16.38 0.53 -12.20
C LEU A 227 -16.18 0.70 -13.72
N GLY A 228 -16.49 -0.32 -14.53
CA GLY A 228 -16.30 -0.30 -15.98
C GLY A 228 -14.83 -0.12 -16.40
N LEU A 229 -13.88 -0.60 -15.59
CA LEU A 229 -12.45 -0.47 -15.88
C LEU A 229 -12.03 -1.49 -16.96
N PRO A 230 -11.34 -1.05 -18.03
CA PRO A 230 -10.99 -1.94 -19.14
C PRO A 230 -10.02 -3.03 -18.71
N SER A 231 -10.11 -4.23 -19.26
CA SER A 231 -9.10 -5.28 -19.05
C SER A 231 -7.73 -4.81 -19.56
N ARG A 232 -6.67 -5.04 -18.78
CA ARG A 232 -5.27 -4.78 -19.16
C ARG A 232 -4.71 -5.94 -19.99
#